data_AF-A0A5P9HM66-F1
#
_entry.id   AF-A0A5P9HM66-F1
#
_cell.length_a   1.000
_cell.length_b   1.000
_cell.length_c   1.000
_cell.angle_alpha   90.00
_cell.angle_beta   90.00
_cell.angle_gamma   90.00
#
_symmetry.space_group_name_H-M   'P 1'
#
loop_
_entity.id
_entity.type
_entity.pdbx_description
1 polymer ?
#
loop_
_entity_poly.entity_id
_entity_poly.type
_entity_poly.pdbx_seq_one_letter_code
_entity_poly.pdbx_strand_id
1 'polypeptide(L)'
;MGFWNKVGKIAGNVIENAPAIIEALQKEGAKKQAELHKRAENRISDYEKKVTLAAKSNKMNDPAYARKVHEEKEKIKKARINLYTGNSNIKTVEIKENGDVTFGGLTLSQWDSRWIYLGTLSSLSLENLQTYNKSIGLYKAEMNGEITYLGRAIEYNNGGFRKRLRDYVRNSDSARTHGSGKKMHESSHLLKISVLVVGDGAEDVDTVKALEKAMIAKHKVKWNIQHNL
;
A
#
# COMPACT_ATOMS: atom_id res chain seq x y z
N MET A 1 -48.63 20.42 8.94
CA MET A 1 -47.24 19.97 9.19
C MET A 1 -46.30 21.15 8.99
N GLY A 2 -45.63 21.61 10.05
CA GLY A 2 -44.75 22.79 10.00
C GLY A 2 -43.46 22.54 9.22
N PHE A 3 -42.95 23.59 8.58
CA PHE A 3 -41.68 23.64 7.83
C PHE A 3 -40.52 22.97 8.60
N TRP A 4 -40.44 23.23 9.91
CA TRP A 4 -39.43 22.64 10.80
C TRP A 4 -39.49 21.10 10.91
N ASN A 5 -40.67 20.48 10.79
CA ASN A 5 -40.79 19.01 10.78
C ASN A 5 -40.31 18.39 9.46
N LYS A 6 -40.43 19.11 8.34
CA LYS A 6 -39.88 18.66 7.05
C LYS A 6 -38.35 18.80 7.02
N VAL A 7 -37.82 19.91 7.52
CA VAL A 7 -36.36 20.12 7.65
C VAL A 7 -35.74 19.11 8.61
N GLY A 8 -36.39 18.84 9.76
CA GLY A 8 -35.95 17.81 10.70
C GLY A 8 -35.94 16.39 10.12
N LYS A 9 -36.93 16.02 9.30
CA LYS A 9 -36.96 14.72 8.60
C LYS A 9 -35.89 14.60 7.50
N ILE A 10 -35.62 15.68 6.77
CA ILE A 10 -34.57 15.68 5.74
C ILE A 10 -33.19 15.62 6.39
N ALA A 11 -32.95 16.40 7.44
CA ALA A 11 -31.70 16.34 8.20
C ALA A 11 -31.50 14.98 8.88
N GLY A 12 -32.55 14.39 9.46
CA GLY A 12 -32.54 13.03 10.03
C GLY A 12 -32.17 11.96 9.00
N ASN A 13 -32.81 11.98 7.82
CA ASN A 13 -32.49 11.04 6.74
C ASN A 13 -31.05 11.21 6.21
N VAL A 14 -30.51 12.43 6.16
CA VAL A 14 -29.12 12.67 5.73
C VAL A 14 -28.14 12.18 6.79
N ILE A 15 -28.44 12.35 8.08
CA ILE A 15 -27.59 11.88 9.19
C ILE A 15 -27.60 10.35 9.28
N GLU A 16 -28.76 9.72 9.14
CA GLU A 16 -28.89 8.25 9.17
C GLU A 16 -28.20 7.57 7.98
N ASN A 17 -28.20 8.22 6.80
CA ASN A 17 -27.55 7.70 5.60
C ASN A 17 -26.12 8.24 5.38
N ALA A 18 -25.63 9.15 6.22
CA ALA A 18 -24.30 9.74 6.09
C ALA A 18 -23.17 8.70 6.01
N PRO A 19 -23.16 7.61 6.82
CA PRO A 19 -22.13 6.59 6.72
C PRO A 19 -22.12 5.89 5.36
N ALA A 20 -23.30 5.59 4.79
CA ALA A 20 -23.44 4.93 3.50
C ALA A 20 -23.03 5.86 2.34
N ILE A 21 -23.38 7.14 2.41
CA ILE A 21 -22.97 8.15 1.43
C ILE A 21 -21.46 8.37 1.47
N ILE A 22 -20.87 8.46 2.67
CA ILE A 22 -19.42 8.58 2.86
C ILE A 22 -18.71 7.33 2.31
N GLU A 23 -19.21 6.12 2.59
CA GLU A 23 -18.64 4.88 2.06
C GLU A 23 -18.74 4.81 0.53
N ALA A 24 -19.85 5.24 -0.06
CA ALA A 24 -20.04 5.30 -1.50
C ALA A 24 -19.06 6.30 -2.16
N LEU A 25 -18.95 7.51 -1.63
CA LEU A 25 -17.98 8.52 -2.09
C LEU A 25 -16.54 8.04 -1.95
N GLN A 26 -16.21 7.34 -0.87
CA GLN A 26 -14.89 6.75 -0.67
C GLN A 26 -14.60 5.65 -1.70
N LYS A 27 -15.56 4.76 -1.97
CA LYS A 27 -15.43 3.72 -3.00
C LYS A 27 -15.27 4.33 -4.39
N GLU A 28 -16.01 5.38 -4.70
CA GLU A 28 -15.91 6.08 -5.99
C GLU A 28 -14.57 6.81 -6.13
N GLY A 29 -14.11 7.47 -5.07
CA GLY A 29 -12.78 8.09 -5.01
C GLY A 29 -11.65 7.08 -5.22
N ALA A 30 -11.68 5.95 -4.51
CA ALA A 30 -10.70 4.88 -4.66
C ALA A 30 -10.72 4.27 -6.07
N LYS A 31 -11.91 4.06 -6.66
CA LYS A 31 -12.04 3.59 -8.06
C LYS A 31 -11.41 4.57 -9.05
N LYS A 32 -11.70 5.86 -8.90
CA LYS A 32 -11.16 6.91 -9.78
C LYS A 32 -9.64 7.02 -9.66
N GLN A 33 -9.08 6.92 -8.46
CA GLN A 33 -7.64 6.88 -8.23
C GLN A 33 -6.99 5.64 -8.85
N ALA A 34 -7.58 4.46 -8.67
CA ALA A 34 -7.09 3.23 -9.29
C ALA A 34 -7.11 3.32 -10.82
N GLU A 35 -8.14 3.95 -11.40
CA GLU A 35 -8.21 4.18 -12.84
C GLU A 35 -7.13 5.14 -13.32
N LEU A 36 -6.89 6.25 -12.60
CA LEU A 36 -5.80 7.18 -12.89
C LEU A 36 -4.43 6.51 -12.81
N HIS A 37 -4.20 5.68 -11.80
CA HIS A 37 -2.96 4.90 -11.64
C HIS A 37 -2.75 3.96 -12.83
N LYS A 38 -3.78 3.19 -13.21
CA LYS A 38 -3.74 2.30 -14.37
C LYS A 38 -3.46 3.05 -15.67
N ARG A 39 -4.07 4.23 -15.85
CA ARG A 39 -3.81 5.09 -17.01
C ARG A 39 -2.38 5.60 -17.03
N ALA A 40 -1.83 5.98 -15.87
CA ALA A 40 -0.43 6.40 -15.74
C ALA A 40 0.53 5.24 -16.05
N GLU A 41 0.28 4.04 -15.52
CA GLU A 41 1.06 2.83 -15.83
C GLU A 41 1.08 2.52 -17.32
N ASN A 42 -0.10 2.53 -17.97
CA ASN A 42 -0.20 2.27 -19.40
C ASN A 42 0.60 3.29 -20.22
N ARG A 43 0.49 4.58 -19.88
CA ARG A 43 1.26 5.64 -20.55
C ARG A 43 2.76 5.41 -20.38
N ILE A 44 3.22 5.16 -19.15
CA ILE A 44 4.63 4.88 -18.86
C ILE A 44 5.11 3.68 -19.69
N SER A 45 4.33 2.60 -19.75
CA SER A 45 4.65 1.40 -20.53
C SER A 45 4.76 1.69 -22.03
N ASP A 46 3.85 2.50 -22.58
CA ASP A 46 3.90 2.87 -24.00
C ASP A 46 5.12 3.74 -24.33
N TYR A 47 5.49 4.67 -23.44
CA TYR A 47 6.73 5.42 -23.56
C TYR A 47 7.97 4.52 -23.46
N GLU A 48 7.97 3.56 -22.53
CA GLU A 48 9.05 2.58 -22.34
C GLU A 48 9.28 1.74 -23.60
N LYS A 49 8.20 1.28 -24.26
CA LYS A 49 8.29 0.59 -25.56
C LYS A 49 8.92 1.46 -26.64
N LYS A 50 8.50 2.72 -26.76
CA LYS A 50 9.05 3.67 -27.75
C LYS A 50 10.53 3.93 -27.52
N VAL A 51 10.94 4.15 -26.27
CA VAL A 51 12.34 4.37 -25.90
C VAL A 51 13.18 3.10 -26.09
N THR A 52 12.60 1.92 -25.85
CA THR A 52 13.26 0.63 -26.12
C THR A 52 13.50 0.41 -27.61
N LEU A 53 12.52 0.74 -28.46
CA LEU A 53 12.68 0.70 -29.92
C LEU A 53 13.73 1.71 -30.39
N ALA A 54 13.71 2.92 -29.85
CA ALA A 54 14.72 3.95 -30.12
C ALA A 54 16.14 3.49 -29.75
N ALA A 55 16.29 2.80 -28.61
CA ALA A 55 17.57 2.26 -28.15
C ALA A 55 18.11 1.11 -29.02
N LYS A 56 17.26 0.49 -29.85
CA LYS A 56 17.67 -0.55 -30.82
C LYS A 56 17.93 0.01 -32.23
N SER A 57 17.75 1.31 -32.43
CA SER A 57 17.91 1.97 -33.73
C SER A 57 19.37 2.16 -34.09
N ASN A 58 19.69 2.06 -35.39
CA ASN A 58 21.01 2.39 -35.94
C ASN A 58 21.42 3.86 -35.66
N LYS A 59 20.45 4.72 -35.31
CA LYS A 59 20.70 6.10 -34.88
C LYS A 59 21.48 6.20 -33.55
N MET A 60 21.60 5.10 -32.80
CA MET A 60 22.42 5.06 -31.58
C MET A 60 23.91 5.32 -31.82
N ASN A 61 24.39 5.23 -33.07
CA ASN A 61 25.76 5.61 -33.43
C ASN A 61 26.00 7.13 -33.38
N ASP A 62 24.94 7.94 -33.37
CA ASP A 62 25.02 9.38 -33.12
C ASP A 62 25.05 9.64 -31.59
N PRO A 63 26.15 10.20 -31.03
CA PRO A 63 26.26 10.48 -29.61
C PRO A 63 25.17 11.43 -29.07
N ALA A 64 24.67 12.36 -29.88
CA ALA A 64 23.60 13.27 -29.46
C ALA A 64 22.28 12.53 -29.31
N TYR A 65 21.96 11.65 -30.26
CA TYR A 65 20.78 10.79 -30.20
C TYR A 65 20.86 9.81 -29.02
N ALA A 66 22.00 9.13 -28.83
CA ALA A 66 22.20 8.19 -27.74
C ALA A 66 21.99 8.84 -26.37
N ARG A 67 22.52 10.06 -26.16
CA ARG A 67 22.32 10.84 -24.94
C ARG A 67 20.85 11.14 -24.68
N LYS A 68 20.11 11.55 -25.72
CA LYS A 68 18.67 11.82 -25.60
C LYS A 68 17.88 10.57 -25.23
N VAL A 69 18.19 9.42 -25.83
CA VAL A 69 17.57 8.14 -25.46
C VAL A 69 17.87 7.79 -24.00
N HIS A 70 19.10 8.02 -23.53
CA HIS A 70 19.47 7.81 -22.13
C HIS A 70 18.69 8.73 -21.18
N GLU A 71 18.60 10.03 -21.48
CA GLU A 71 17.81 10.99 -20.69
C GLU A 71 16.34 10.59 -20.59
N GLU A 72 15.74 10.14 -21.70
CA GLU A 72 14.35 9.66 -21.70
C GLU A 72 14.17 8.37 -20.88
N LYS A 73 15.15 7.43 -20.92
CA LYS A 73 15.14 6.26 -20.02
C LYS A 73 15.13 6.69 -18.56
N GLU A 74 15.97 7.66 -18.19
CA GLU A 74 16.03 8.16 -16.81
C GLU A 74 14.75 8.89 -16.39
N LYS A 75 14.09 9.64 -17.29
CA LYS A 75 12.78 10.24 -17.02
C LYS A 75 11.71 9.19 -16.78
N ILE A 76 11.66 8.13 -17.59
CA ILE A 76 10.73 7.01 -17.41
C ILE A 76 10.98 6.32 -16.07
N LYS A 77 12.25 6.08 -15.71
CA LYS A 77 12.60 5.52 -14.40
C LYS A 77 12.08 6.38 -13.24
N LYS A 78 12.35 7.69 -13.26
CA LYS A 78 11.86 8.63 -12.24
C LYS A 78 10.34 8.67 -12.17
N ALA A 79 9.66 8.66 -13.31
CA ALA A 79 8.20 8.65 -13.37
C ALA A 79 7.61 7.37 -12.73
N ARG A 80 8.24 6.22 -13.00
CA ARG A 80 7.83 4.93 -12.43
C ARG A 80 8.08 4.88 -10.92
N ILE A 81 9.24 5.34 -10.44
CA ILE A 81 9.51 5.48 -9.00
C ILE A 81 8.45 6.38 -8.36
N ASN A 82 8.23 7.57 -8.91
CA ASN A 82 7.26 8.52 -8.38
C ASN A 82 5.83 7.96 -8.33
N LEU A 83 5.44 7.14 -9.31
CA LEU A 83 4.14 6.49 -9.31
C LEU A 83 3.95 5.58 -8.08
N TYR A 84 4.98 4.81 -7.71
CA TYR A 84 4.91 3.88 -6.58
C TYR A 84 5.13 4.56 -5.22
N THR A 85 6.00 5.56 -5.17
CA THR A 85 6.43 6.15 -3.90
C THR A 85 5.77 7.48 -3.58
N GLY A 86 5.28 8.22 -4.58
CA GLY A 86 4.94 9.64 -4.48
C GLY A 86 6.16 10.55 -4.29
N ASN A 87 7.38 10.01 -4.41
CA ASN A 87 8.63 10.76 -4.27
C ASN A 87 9.76 10.13 -5.10
N SER A 88 10.25 10.86 -6.10
CA SER A 88 11.30 10.40 -7.01
C SER A 88 12.70 10.25 -6.37
N ASN A 89 12.90 10.70 -5.12
CA ASN A 89 14.21 10.70 -4.46
C ASN A 89 14.42 9.53 -3.50
N ILE A 90 13.55 8.51 -3.51
CA ILE A 90 13.70 7.35 -2.63
C ILE A 90 14.75 6.40 -3.19
N LYS A 91 15.92 6.33 -2.52
CA LYS A 91 17.03 5.42 -2.88
C LYS A 91 16.68 3.93 -2.75
N THR A 92 15.63 3.59 -2.01
CA THR A 92 15.26 2.19 -1.75
C THR A 92 14.44 1.55 -2.86
N VAL A 93 14.05 2.31 -3.89
CA VAL A 93 13.36 1.79 -5.08
C VAL A 93 14.26 1.93 -6.29
N GLU A 94 14.60 0.81 -6.90
CA GLU A 94 15.50 0.73 -8.04
C GLU A 94 14.80 0.10 -9.24
N ILE A 95 15.23 0.47 -10.44
CA ILE A 95 14.75 -0.14 -11.69
C ILE A 95 15.95 -0.80 -12.36
N LYS A 96 15.90 -2.13 -12.44
CA LYS A 96 16.94 -2.95 -13.07
C LYS A 96 16.96 -2.74 -14.58
N GLU A 97 18.05 -3.13 -15.23
CA GLU A 97 18.22 -3.00 -16.69
C GLU A 97 17.13 -3.75 -17.49
N ASN A 98 16.61 -4.83 -16.91
CA ASN A 98 15.51 -5.61 -17.48
C ASN A 98 14.12 -4.96 -17.30
N GLY A 99 14.04 -3.79 -16.65
CA GLY A 99 12.80 -3.06 -16.39
C GLY A 99 12.12 -3.42 -15.07
N ASP A 100 12.62 -4.41 -14.33
CA ASP A 100 12.04 -4.82 -13.05
C ASP A 100 12.23 -3.74 -11.99
N VAL A 101 11.15 -3.44 -11.27
CA VAL A 101 11.18 -2.56 -10.09
C VAL A 101 11.50 -3.39 -8.85
N THR A 102 12.54 -2.99 -8.12
CA THR A 102 12.92 -3.59 -6.84
C THR A 102 12.76 -2.62 -5.69
N PHE A 103 12.41 -3.16 -4.53
CA PHE A 103 12.22 -2.48 -3.26
C PHE A 103 13.21 -3.11 -2.27
N GLY A 104 14.23 -2.37 -1.82
CA GLY A 104 15.29 -2.94 -0.99
C GLY A 104 15.99 -4.14 -1.64
N GLY A 105 16.26 -4.06 -2.96
CA GLY A 105 16.96 -5.09 -3.72
C GLY A 105 16.12 -6.27 -4.25
N LEU A 106 14.86 -6.42 -3.82
CA LEU A 106 13.97 -7.51 -4.23
C LEU A 106 12.78 -7.01 -5.06
N THR A 107 12.32 -7.80 -6.03
CA THR A 107 11.11 -7.48 -6.81
C THR A 107 9.86 -7.66 -5.97
N LEU A 108 8.75 -7.06 -6.40
CA LEU A 108 7.47 -7.21 -5.70
C LEU A 108 7.02 -8.69 -5.60
N SER A 109 7.31 -9.50 -6.62
CA SER A 109 7.00 -10.94 -6.59
C SER A 109 7.86 -11.72 -5.61
N GLN A 110 9.14 -11.36 -5.48
CA GLN A 110 10.06 -11.97 -4.51
C GLN A 110 9.68 -11.62 -3.07
N TRP A 111 9.19 -10.41 -2.84
CA TRP A 111 8.62 -10.04 -1.55
C TRP A 111 7.36 -10.83 -1.24
N ASP A 112 6.46 -10.96 -2.22
CA ASP A 112 5.17 -11.61 -2.02
C ASP A 112 5.26 -13.12 -1.72
N SER A 113 6.41 -13.75 -1.98
CA SER A 113 6.65 -15.15 -1.62
C SER A 113 7.22 -15.33 -0.21
N ARG A 114 7.43 -14.25 0.56
CA ARG A 114 8.13 -14.26 1.87
C ARG A 114 7.21 -14.00 3.07
N TRP A 115 5.90 -14.13 2.89
CA TRP A 115 4.95 -13.99 4.00
C TRP A 115 5.13 -15.12 5.02
N ILE A 116 5.21 -14.75 6.29
CA ILE A 116 5.29 -15.66 7.44
C ILE A 116 3.92 -15.65 8.11
N TYR A 117 3.24 -16.79 8.10
CA TYR A 117 1.96 -16.95 8.79
C TYR A 117 2.16 -17.01 10.31
N LEU A 118 1.41 -16.21 11.06
CA LEU A 118 1.51 -16.13 12.53
C LEU A 118 0.33 -16.78 13.27
N GLY A 119 -0.81 -16.97 12.61
CA GLY A 119 -2.02 -17.48 13.24
C GLY A 119 -3.22 -16.53 13.12
N THR A 120 -4.25 -16.77 13.93
CA THR A 120 -5.43 -15.89 14.00
C THR A 120 -5.12 -14.67 14.88
N LEU A 121 -5.59 -13.48 14.49
CA LEU A 121 -5.26 -12.23 15.18
C LEU A 121 -5.60 -12.26 16.68
N SER A 122 -6.76 -12.80 17.06
CA SER A 122 -7.17 -12.92 18.47
C SER A 122 -6.33 -13.91 19.29
N SER A 123 -5.69 -14.89 18.64
CA SER A 123 -4.88 -15.91 19.32
C SER A 123 -3.40 -15.54 19.41
N LEU A 124 -2.96 -14.42 18.83
CA LEU A 124 -1.56 -14.00 18.91
C LEU A 124 -1.18 -13.57 20.33
N SER A 125 -0.35 -14.40 20.97
CA SER A 125 0.21 -14.13 22.29
C SER A 125 1.44 -13.22 22.21
N LEU A 126 1.88 -12.70 23.36
CA LEU A 126 3.12 -11.94 23.44
C LEU A 126 4.35 -12.78 23.09
N GLU A 127 4.32 -14.07 23.44
CA GLU A 127 5.37 -15.03 23.13
C GLU A 127 5.48 -15.24 21.61
N ASN A 128 4.36 -15.38 20.90
CA ASN A 128 4.35 -15.50 19.44
C ASN A 128 4.98 -14.27 18.73
N LEU A 129 4.91 -13.10 19.37
CA LEU A 129 5.32 -11.83 18.79
C LEU A 129 6.68 -11.33 19.30
N GLN A 130 7.30 -12.02 20.27
CA GLN A 130 8.54 -11.57 20.91
C GLN A 130 9.68 -11.42 19.90
N THR A 131 9.82 -12.37 18.98
CA THR A 131 10.82 -12.35 17.90
C THR A 131 10.65 -11.16 16.95
N TYR A 132 9.45 -10.55 16.89
CA TYR A 132 9.12 -9.45 16.00
C TYR A 132 8.97 -8.09 16.73
N ASN A 133 9.51 -7.98 17.95
CA ASN A 133 9.40 -6.77 18.77
C ASN A 133 10.18 -5.56 18.21
N LYS A 134 11.23 -5.79 17.42
CA LYS A 134 11.99 -4.73 16.74
C LYS A 134 11.86 -4.77 15.22
N SER A 135 11.36 -5.89 14.69
CA SER A 135 11.17 -6.06 13.26
C SER A 135 10.09 -5.13 12.72
N ILE A 136 10.36 -4.59 11.53
CA ILE A 136 9.47 -3.75 10.75
C ILE A 136 9.17 -4.36 9.39
N GLY A 137 8.08 -3.92 8.79
CA GLY A 137 7.62 -4.45 7.52
C GLY A 137 6.11 -4.34 7.36
N LEU A 138 5.54 -5.31 6.65
CA LEU A 138 4.12 -5.35 6.33
C LEU A 138 3.44 -6.50 7.07
N TYR A 139 2.17 -6.31 7.40
CA TYR A 139 1.29 -7.39 7.85
C TYR A 139 0.05 -7.40 6.97
N LYS A 140 -0.43 -8.60 6.65
CA LYS A 140 -1.70 -8.80 5.95
C LYS A 140 -2.67 -9.54 6.85
N ALA A 141 -3.94 -9.19 6.72
CA ALA A 141 -5.06 -9.90 7.31
C ALA A 141 -5.87 -10.57 6.20
N GLU A 142 -6.11 -11.86 6.37
CA GLU A 142 -6.82 -12.70 5.41
C GLU A 142 -8.10 -13.23 6.04
N MET A 143 -9.21 -13.14 5.31
CA MET A 143 -10.51 -13.66 5.71
C MET A 143 -11.08 -14.44 4.52
N ASN A 144 -11.48 -15.69 4.73
CA ASN A 144 -12.02 -16.56 3.68
C ASN A 144 -11.11 -16.70 2.45
N GLY A 145 -9.78 -16.67 2.65
CA GLY A 145 -8.79 -16.81 1.57
C GLY A 145 -8.52 -15.52 0.78
N GLU A 146 -9.16 -14.40 1.13
CA GLU A 146 -8.90 -13.10 0.51
C GLU A 146 -8.11 -12.17 1.45
N ILE A 147 -7.18 -11.39 0.91
CA ILE A 147 -6.50 -10.33 1.65
C ILE A 147 -7.48 -9.17 1.84
N THR A 148 -7.93 -8.96 3.08
CA THR A 148 -8.90 -7.93 3.42
C THR A 148 -8.24 -6.64 3.86
N TYR A 149 -7.08 -6.72 4.50
CA TYR A 149 -6.31 -5.57 4.97
C TYR A 149 -4.80 -5.81 4.88
N LEU A 150 -4.06 -4.74 4.59
CA LEU A 150 -2.60 -4.71 4.60
C LEU A 150 -2.15 -3.44 5.30
N GLY A 151 -1.31 -3.56 6.32
CA GLY A 151 -0.74 -2.40 6.98
C GLY A 151 0.76 -2.53 7.19
N ARG A 152 1.38 -1.44 7.61
CA ARG A 152 2.80 -1.39 7.99
C ARG A 152 3.02 -1.32 9.50
N ALA A 153 4.14 -1.89 9.93
CA ALA A 153 4.73 -1.66 11.24
C ALA A 153 6.13 -1.08 11.03
N ILE A 154 6.38 0.16 11.46
CA ILE A 154 7.66 0.89 11.26
C ILE A 154 8.27 1.38 12.56
N GLU A 155 7.62 1.13 13.71
CA GLU A 155 8.06 1.61 15.02
C GLU A 155 9.07 0.64 15.65
N TYR A 156 10.23 0.45 15.02
CA TYR A 156 11.26 -0.53 15.44
C TYR A 156 11.76 -0.32 16.88
N ASN A 157 11.85 0.94 17.34
CA ASN A 157 12.22 1.28 18.73
C ASN A 157 11.06 1.17 19.73
N ASN A 158 9.82 1.00 19.27
CA ASN A 158 8.63 1.01 20.09
C ASN A 158 7.74 -0.21 19.80
N GLY A 159 8.37 -1.38 19.60
CA GLY A 159 7.65 -2.66 19.58
C GLY A 159 7.24 -3.19 18.22
N GLY A 160 7.59 -2.52 17.11
CA GLY A 160 7.49 -3.08 15.75
C GLY A 160 6.13 -3.72 15.45
N PHE A 161 6.17 -4.93 14.89
CA PHE A 161 4.96 -5.73 14.64
C PHE A 161 4.18 -6.04 15.93
N ARG A 162 4.86 -6.35 17.04
CA ARG A 162 4.20 -6.68 18.31
C ARG A 162 3.26 -5.58 18.74
N LYS A 163 3.73 -4.32 18.80
CA LYS A 163 2.89 -3.17 19.15
C LYS A 163 1.71 -3.06 18.18
N ARG A 164 2.00 -3.06 16.87
CA ARG A 164 1.00 -2.80 15.84
C ARG A 164 -0.11 -3.86 15.78
N LEU A 165 0.21 -5.13 15.95
CA LEU A 165 -0.77 -6.21 15.96
C LEU A 165 -1.58 -6.22 17.27
N ARG A 166 -0.93 -5.95 18.41
CA ARG A 166 -1.60 -5.88 19.71
C ARG A 166 -2.56 -4.70 19.82
N ASP A 167 -2.32 -3.61 19.08
CA ASP A 167 -3.22 -2.47 18.99
C ASP A 167 -4.64 -2.84 18.55
N TYR A 168 -4.80 -3.89 17.73
CA TYR A 168 -6.11 -4.34 17.26
C TYR A 168 -6.87 -5.26 18.23
N VAL A 169 -6.20 -5.83 19.23
CA VAL A 169 -6.82 -6.77 20.20
C VAL A 169 -6.98 -6.19 21.59
N ARG A 170 -6.18 -5.19 21.97
CA ARG A 170 -6.34 -4.51 23.28
C ARG A 170 -7.68 -3.80 23.38
N ASN A 171 -8.21 -3.68 24.60
CA ASN A 171 -9.52 -3.06 24.89
C ASN A 171 -9.58 -1.54 24.67
N SER A 172 -8.44 -0.86 24.55
CA SER A 172 -8.40 0.60 24.39
C SER A 172 -8.73 1.05 22.96
N ASP A 173 -9.53 2.10 22.82
CA ASP A 173 -10.05 2.57 21.51
C ASP A 173 -9.06 3.38 20.66
N SER A 174 -7.87 3.70 21.16
CA SER A 174 -6.91 4.59 20.46
C SER A 174 -6.50 4.11 19.06
N ALA A 175 -6.61 2.81 18.76
CA ALA A 175 -6.32 2.22 17.45
C ALA A 175 -7.58 1.92 16.61
N ARG A 176 -8.78 2.18 17.17
CA ARG A 176 -10.09 1.85 16.60
C ARG A 176 -10.85 3.07 16.07
N THR A 177 -10.23 4.24 16.13
CA THR A 177 -10.78 5.51 15.62
C THR A 177 -10.98 5.50 14.11
N HIS A 178 -10.24 4.66 13.38
CA HIS A 178 -10.35 4.51 11.94
C HIS A 178 -11.14 3.25 11.55
N GLY A 179 -11.92 3.34 10.45
CA GLY A 179 -12.82 2.26 10.03
C GLY A 179 -12.14 0.91 9.78
N SER A 180 -10.91 0.89 9.29
CA SER A 180 -10.13 -0.35 9.11
C SER A 180 -9.72 -0.97 10.46
N GLY A 181 -9.34 -0.16 11.45
CA GLY A 181 -8.97 -0.64 12.78
C GLY A 181 -10.15 -1.23 13.55
N LYS A 182 -11.33 -0.63 13.41
CA LYS A 182 -12.58 -1.18 13.95
C LYS A 182 -12.91 -2.55 13.35
N LYS A 183 -12.87 -2.67 12.01
CA LYS A 183 -13.09 -3.95 11.31
C LYS A 183 -12.10 -5.04 11.72
N MET A 184 -10.82 -4.68 11.84
CA MET A 184 -9.76 -5.58 12.33
C MET A 184 -10.06 -6.11 13.74
N HIS A 185 -10.52 -5.23 14.64
CA HIS A 185 -10.88 -5.62 16.01
C HIS A 185 -12.11 -6.55 16.05
N GLU A 186 -13.21 -6.13 15.42
CA GLU A 186 -14.49 -6.85 15.39
C GLU A 186 -14.35 -8.25 14.75
N SER A 187 -13.52 -8.38 13.71
CA SER A 187 -13.28 -9.63 13.01
C SER A 187 -12.04 -10.38 13.49
N SER A 188 -11.42 -9.98 14.60
CA SER A 188 -10.10 -10.50 15.04
C SER A 188 -10.03 -12.03 15.20
N HIS A 189 -11.15 -12.68 15.50
CA HIS A 189 -11.27 -14.13 15.61
C HIS A 189 -11.34 -14.87 14.27
N LEU A 190 -11.56 -14.16 13.16
CA LEU A 190 -11.65 -14.70 11.80
C LEU A 190 -10.42 -14.37 10.94
N LEU A 191 -9.61 -13.41 11.38
CA LEU A 191 -8.51 -12.88 10.58
C LEU A 191 -7.24 -13.69 10.76
N LYS A 192 -6.80 -14.31 9.69
CA LYS A 192 -5.49 -14.94 9.56
C LYS A 192 -4.44 -13.87 9.32
N ILE A 193 -3.40 -13.83 10.15
CA ILE A 193 -2.35 -12.82 10.08
C ILE A 193 -1.09 -13.44 9.51
N SER A 194 -0.51 -12.76 8.54
CA SER A 194 0.85 -13.02 8.09
C SER A 194 1.67 -11.73 8.14
N VAL A 195 2.97 -11.85 8.37
CA VAL A 195 3.92 -10.73 8.36
C VAL A 195 4.98 -10.93 7.28
N LEU A 196 5.48 -9.82 6.76
CA LEU A 196 6.59 -9.75 5.83
C LEU A 196 7.62 -8.83 6.47
N VAL A 197 8.70 -9.44 6.96
CA VAL A 197 9.79 -8.71 7.62
C VAL A 197 10.69 -8.10 6.56
N VAL A 198 10.90 -6.78 6.65
CA VAL A 198 11.79 -6.03 5.75
C VAL A 198 13.13 -5.78 6.42
N GLY A 199 13.12 -5.42 7.70
CA GLY A 199 14.31 -5.17 8.51
C GLY A 199 13.96 -4.75 9.93
N ASP A 200 14.84 -4.05 10.62
CA ASP A 200 14.68 -3.62 12.02
C ASP A 200 15.26 -2.22 12.31
N GLY A 201 15.61 -1.46 11.26
CA GLY A 201 16.26 -0.15 11.35
C GLY A 201 15.51 0.99 10.66
N ALA A 202 16.09 2.19 10.76
CA ALA A 202 15.55 3.40 10.14
C ALA A 202 15.70 3.38 8.62
N GLU A 203 16.78 2.78 8.14
CA GLU A 203 17.17 2.61 6.75
C GLU A 203 16.11 1.83 5.93
N ASP A 204 15.37 0.95 6.58
CA ASP A 204 14.37 0.10 5.94
C ASP A 204 12.99 0.74 5.87
N VAL A 205 12.74 1.82 6.62
CA VAL A 205 11.41 2.43 6.77
C VAL A 205 10.84 2.87 5.42
N ASP A 206 11.67 3.45 4.55
CA ASP A 206 11.20 3.90 3.24
C ASP A 206 10.93 2.74 2.29
N THR A 207 11.68 1.63 2.41
CA THR A 207 11.36 0.35 1.73
C THR A 207 9.99 -0.14 2.17
N VAL A 208 9.70 -0.15 3.47
CA VAL A 208 8.39 -0.59 4.01
C VAL A 208 7.25 0.26 3.44
N LYS A 209 7.39 1.59 3.42
CA LYS A 209 6.36 2.49 2.87
C LYS A 209 6.13 2.27 1.38
N ALA A 210 7.20 2.13 0.60
CA ALA A 210 7.09 1.89 -0.84
C ALA A 210 6.46 0.52 -1.13
N LEU A 211 6.85 -0.50 -0.38
CA LEU A 211 6.32 -1.85 -0.52
C LEU A 211 4.85 -1.94 -0.12
N GLU A 212 4.41 -1.22 0.92
CA GLU A 212 3.00 -1.13 1.32
C GLU A 212 2.13 -0.67 0.16
N LYS A 213 2.51 0.46 -0.47
CA LYS A 213 1.79 1.02 -1.63
C LYS A 213 1.71 0.02 -2.78
N ALA A 214 2.84 -0.58 -3.14
CA ALA A 214 2.93 -1.55 -4.23
C ALA A 214 2.09 -2.82 -3.96
N MET A 215 2.13 -3.35 -2.73
CA MET A 215 1.35 -4.53 -2.35
C MET A 215 -0.15 -4.27 -2.30
N ILE A 216 -0.58 -3.09 -1.81
CA ILE A 216 -2.00 -2.70 -1.83
C ILE A 216 -2.50 -2.63 -3.27
N ALA A 217 -1.72 -2.03 -4.18
CA ALA A 217 -2.07 -1.95 -5.60
C ALA A 217 -2.16 -3.34 -6.26
N LYS A 218 -1.19 -4.21 -5.98
CA LYS A 218 -1.16 -5.59 -6.50
C LYS A 218 -2.37 -6.40 -6.05
N HIS A 219 -2.67 -6.38 -4.75
CA HIS A 219 -3.67 -7.26 -4.12
C HIS A 219 -5.08 -6.68 -4.09
N LYS A 220 -5.27 -5.40 -4.46
CA LYS A 220 -6.58 -4.72 -4.49
C LYS A 220 -7.36 -4.86 -3.18
N VAL A 221 -6.66 -4.59 -2.09
CA VAL A 221 -7.11 -4.86 -0.72
C VAL A 221 -8.34 -4.03 -0.34
N LYS A 222 -9.41 -4.69 0.13
CA LYS A 222 -10.74 -4.07 0.30
C LYS A 222 -10.83 -3.05 1.44
N TRP A 223 -10.13 -3.27 2.56
CA TRP A 223 -10.26 -2.43 3.76
C TRP A 223 -9.22 -1.30 3.84
N ASN A 224 -8.26 -1.27 2.92
CA ASN A 224 -7.34 -0.15 2.79
C ASN A 224 -8.05 1.01 2.08
N ILE A 225 -8.61 1.93 2.88
CA ILE A 225 -9.12 3.20 2.35
C ILE A 225 -7.89 4.03 1.97
N GLN A 226 -7.74 4.32 0.68
CA GLN A 226 -6.72 5.25 0.18
C GLN A 226 -7.09 6.68 0.58
N HIS A 227 -6.89 7.04 1.84
CA HIS A 227 -6.92 8.44 2.26
C HIS A 227 -5.60 9.08 1.83
N ASN A 228 -5.63 9.82 0.73
CA ASN A 228 -4.56 10.66 0.19
C ASN A 228 -3.15 10.04 0.23
N LEU A 229 -2.78 9.40 -0.89
CA LEU A 229 -1.37 9.24 -1.28
C LEU A 229 -0.75 10.60 -1.64
#